data_AF-A0A661MPN0-F1
#
_entry.id   AF-A0A661MPN0-F1
#
_cell.length_a   1.000
_cell.length_b   1.000
_cell.length_c   1.000
_cell.angle_alpha   90.00
_cell.angle_beta   90.00
_cell.angle_gamma   90.00
#
_symmetry.space_group_name_H-M   'P 1'
#
loop_
_entity.id
_entity.type
_entity.pdbx_description
1 polymer ?
#
loop_
_entity_poly.entity_id
_entity_poly.type
_entity_poly.pdbx_seq_one_letter_code
_entity_poly.pdbx_strand_id
1 'polypeptide(L)'
;MAGDSELADVTDAEIQKIVERVIERIREIKHDDIGQPASREARENDDDMIICRCEEITKGEIKEAIRNGIRTLNGIKRITRAGMGLCQGQTCERLISQILSEELGIGRDEIEPTTARAPVRPVSISVFATG
;
A
#
# COMPACT_ATOMS: atom_id res chain seq x y z
N MET A 1 -13.79 7.56 -41.78
CA MET A 1 -13.26 6.32 -42.38
C MET A 1 -11.87 6.09 -41.83
N ALA A 2 -11.59 4.83 -41.51
CA ALA A 2 -10.34 4.22 -41.06
C ALA A 2 -9.92 4.45 -39.59
N GLY A 3 -9.92 3.35 -38.81
CA GLY A 3 -8.97 3.20 -37.71
C GLY A 3 -9.46 2.52 -36.44
N ASP A 4 -10.47 1.65 -36.44
CA ASP A 4 -10.66 0.74 -35.31
C ASP A 4 -9.47 -0.22 -35.29
N SER A 5 -8.55 -0.02 -34.35
CA SER A 5 -7.44 -0.92 -34.11
C SER A 5 -8.01 -2.27 -33.69
N GLU A 6 -7.91 -3.27 -34.56
CA GLU A 6 -8.01 -4.68 -34.21
C GLU A 6 -7.10 -4.94 -33.00
N LEU A 7 -7.71 -5.03 -31.81
CA LEU A 7 -7.11 -5.81 -30.74
C LEU A 7 -7.12 -7.25 -31.28
N ALA A 8 -5.93 -7.81 -31.53
CA ALA A 8 -5.82 -9.20 -31.90
C ALA A 8 -6.53 -10.06 -30.85
N ASP A 9 -7.55 -10.81 -31.29
CA ASP A 9 -8.26 -11.76 -30.44
C ASP A 9 -7.27 -12.83 -29.96
N VAL A 10 -6.85 -12.73 -28.70
CA VAL A 10 -5.98 -13.73 -28.08
C VAL A 10 -6.76 -15.02 -27.93
N THR A 11 -6.30 -16.08 -28.58
CA THR A 11 -6.96 -17.39 -28.54
C THR A 11 -6.80 -18.05 -27.17
N ASP A 12 -7.75 -18.91 -26.80
CA ASP A 12 -7.67 -19.71 -25.56
C ASP A 12 -6.36 -20.50 -25.46
N ALA A 13 -5.82 -20.94 -26.60
CA ALA A 13 -4.54 -21.63 -26.67
C ALA A 13 -3.35 -20.72 -26.31
N GLU A 14 -3.38 -19.45 -26.72
CA GLU A 14 -2.35 -18.46 -26.36
C GLU A 14 -2.44 -18.09 -24.88
N ILE A 15 -3.66 -17.95 -24.35
CA ILE A 15 -3.90 -17.75 -22.91
C ILE A 15 -3.33 -18.93 -22.12
N GLN A 16 -3.66 -20.17 -22.52
CA GLN A 16 -3.21 -21.38 -21.84
C GLN A 16 -1.68 -21.49 -21.83
N LYS A 17 -1.02 -21.14 -22.94
CA LYS A 17 0.44 -21.11 -23.06
C LYS A 17 1.09 -20.04 -22.18
N ILE A 18 0.41 -18.91 -21.93
CA ILE A 18 0.87 -17.90 -20.98
C ILE A 18 0.71 -18.40 -19.55
N VAL A 19 -0.45 -18.96 -19.22
CA VAL A 19 -0.76 -19.51 -17.89
C VAL A 19 0.23 -20.59 -17.49
N GLU A 20 0.49 -21.57 -18.35
CA GLU A 20 1.43 -22.67 -18.10
C GLU A 20 2.85 -22.15 -17.85
N ARG A 21 3.32 -21.23 -18.69
CA ARG A 21 4.63 -20.60 -18.53
C ARG A 21 4.76 -19.83 -17.21
N VAL A 22 3.70 -19.13 -16.79
CA VAL A 22 3.67 -18.41 -15.52
C VAL A 22 3.67 -19.40 -14.34
N ILE A 23 2.90 -20.48 -14.42
CA ILE A 23 2.87 -21.55 -13.41
C ILE A 23 4.25 -22.19 -13.26
N GLU A 24 4.91 -22.56 -14.36
CA GLU A 24 6.26 -23.12 -14.33
C GLU A 24 7.26 -22.15 -13.69
N ARG A 25 7.26 -20.89 -14.11
CA ARG A 25 8.13 -19.86 -13.53
C ARG A 25 7.89 -19.67 -12.03
N ILE A 26 6.63 -19.67 -11.58
CA ILE A 26 6.31 -19.55 -10.15
C ILE A 26 6.81 -20.77 -9.36
N ARG A 27 6.72 -21.98 -9.93
CA ARG A 27 7.23 -23.21 -9.30
C ARG A 27 8.76 -23.23 -9.19
N GLU A 28 9.46 -22.64 -10.15
CA GLU A 28 10.92 -22.53 -10.16
C GLU A 28 11.44 -21.48 -9.19
N ILE A 29 10.62 -20.50 -8.81
CA ILE A 29 10.95 -19.58 -7.73
C ILE A 29 10.90 -20.37 -6.43
N LYS A 30 12.07 -20.83 -5.98
CA LYS A 30 12.23 -21.40 -4.65
C LYS A 30 11.82 -20.35 -3.63
N HIS A 31 11.10 -20.76 -2.60
CA HIS A 31 10.66 -19.93 -1.49
C HIS A 31 11.81 -19.16 -0.79
N ASP A 32 13.05 -19.55 -1.09
CA ASP A 32 14.29 -19.03 -0.55
C ASP A 32 14.88 -17.86 -1.36
N ASP A 33 14.49 -17.69 -2.64
CA ASP A 33 15.04 -16.66 -3.55
C ASP A 33 14.20 -15.37 -3.57
N ILE A 34 12.91 -15.45 -3.22
CA ILE A 34 12.12 -14.28 -2.84
C ILE A 34 12.44 -14.05 -1.38
N GLY A 35 13.30 -13.06 -1.11
CA GLY A 35 13.75 -12.69 0.24
C GLY A 35 12.77 -13.12 1.30
N GLN A 36 13.08 -14.25 1.95
CA GLN A 36 12.22 -14.80 2.98
C GLN A 36 11.93 -13.67 3.96
N PRO A 37 10.68 -13.44 4.38
CA PRO A 37 10.46 -12.54 5.49
C PRO A 37 11.38 -13.05 6.60
N ALA A 38 12.20 -12.14 7.14
CA ALA A 38 13.07 -12.42 8.27
C ALA A 38 12.29 -13.30 9.26
N SER A 39 12.95 -14.33 9.79
CA SER A 39 12.37 -15.48 10.50
C SER A 39 11.12 -15.14 11.33
N ARG A 40 10.24 -16.11 11.59
CA ARG A 40 9.02 -15.87 12.41
C ARG A 40 9.32 -15.10 13.70
N GLU A 41 10.49 -15.29 14.32
CA GLU A 41 10.92 -14.52 15.50
C GLU A 41 11.17 -13.01 15.20
N ALA A 42 11.70 -12.65 14.03
CA ALA A 42 11.91 -11.25 13.64
C ALA A 42 10.59 -10.48 13.38
N ARG A 43 9.50 -11.20 13.10
CA ARG A 43 8.16 -10.61 12.96
C ARG A 43 7.52 -10.30 14.31
N GLU A 44 8.04 -10.85 15.40
CA GLU A 44 7.39 -10.81 16.70
C GLU A 44 7.64 -9.49 17.45
N ASN A 45 8.56 -8.64 16.98
CA ASN A 45 8.83 -7.34 17.59
C ASN A 45 9.42 -6.29 16.63
N ASP A 46 8.73 -6.03 15.51
CA ASP A 46 9.08 -4.97 14.56
C ASP A 46 8.44 -3.61 14.89
N ASP A 47 8.09 -3.37 16.15
CA ASP A 47 7.40 -2.16 16.58
C ASP A 47 8.22 -0.89 16.32
N ASP A 48 9.56 -0.97 16.34
CA ASP A 48 10.47 0.16 16.01
C ASP A 48 10.56 0.46 14.50
N MET A 49 9.93 -0.34 13.64
CA MET A 49 9.97 -0.14 12.19
C MET A 49 9.28 1.16 11.80
N ILE A 50 9.99 2.05 11.12
CA ILE A 50 9.43 3.30 10.61
C ILE A 50 8.46 3.01 9.45
N ILE A 51 7.18 3.32 9.67
CA ILE A 51 6.11 3.19 8.68
C ILE A 51 5.91 4.51 7.93
N CYS A 52 5.91 5.65 8.64
CA CYS A 52 5.82 6.97 8.03
C CYS A 52 7.16 7.69 8.10
N ARG A 53 7.93 7.66 7.01
CA ARG A 53 9.23 8.34 6.96
C ARG A 53 9.16 9.87 7.11
N CYS A 54 8.07 10.50 6.65
CA CYS A 54 7.98 11.96 6.68
C CYS A 54 7.68 12.53 8.06
N GLU A 55 6.94 11.78 8.89
CA GLU A 55 6.56 12.19 10.25
C GLU A 55 7.27 11.32 11.31
N GLU A 56 8.19 10.46 10.86
CA GLU A 56 9.00 9.55 11.69
C GLU A 56 8.18 8.61 12.60
N ILE A 57 7.01 8.17 12.13
CA ILE A 57 6.09 7.31 12.89
C ILE A 57 6.40 5.83 12.69
N THR A 58 6.53 5.13 13.80
CA THR A 58 6.80 3.69 13.91
C THR A 58 5.55 2.82 13.80
N LYS A 59 5.74 1.51 13.59
CA LYS A 59 4.66 0.52 13.60
C LYS A 59 4.03 0.41 15.00
N GLY A 60 4.85 0.47 16.04
CA GLY A 60 4.44 0.42 17.44
C GLY A 60 3.46 1.53 17.80
N GLU A 61 3.74 2.77 17.38
CA GLU A 61 2.85 3.93 17.60
C GLU A 61 1.50 3.78 16.89
N ILE A 62 1.49 3.21 15.68
CA ILE A 62 0.24 2.91 14.95
C ILE A 62 -0.56 1.83 15.70
N LYS A 63 0.09 0.75 16.13
CA LYS A 63 -0.56 -0.32 16.90
C LYS A 63 -1.08 0.21 18.24
N GLU A 64 -0.34 1.08 18.91
CA GLU A 64 -0.78 1.74 20.13
C GLU A 64 -2.05 2.58 19.90
N ALA A 65 -2.10 3.37 18.83
CA ALA A 65 -3.31 4.11 18.47
C ALA A 65 -4.52 3.18 18.27
N ILE A 66 -4.32 2.03 17.61
CA ILE A 66 -5.37 1.03 17.39
C ILE A 66 -5.81 0.39 18.72
N ARG A 67 -4.86 0.01 19.59
CA ARG A 67 -5.15 -0.49 20.96
C ARG A 67 -5.92 0.52 21.79
N ASN A 68 -5.67 1.81 21.60
CA ASN A 68 -6.42 2.91 22.22
C ASN A 68 -7.80 3.18 21.59
N GLY A 69 -8.26 2.32 20.67
CA GLY A 69 -9.63 2.31 20.16
C GLY A 69 -9.81 2.99 18.79
N ILE A 70 -8.74 3.46 18.17
CA ILE A 70 -8.79 4.00 16.80
C ILE A 70 -9.01 2.86 15.80
N ARG A 71 -9.99 3.03 14.90
CA ARG A 71 -10.40 1.99 13.96
C ARG A 71 -10.39 2.41 12.48
N THR A 72 -9.98 3.63 12.17
CA THR A 72 -10.02 4.16 10.80
C THR A 72 -8.68 4.79 10.41
N LEU A 73 -8.35 4.77 9.11
CA LEU A 73 -7.15 5.44 8.58
C LEU A 73 -7.14 6.94 8.89
N ASN A 74 -8.31 7.59 8.76
CA ASN A 74 -8.45 9.00 9.13
C ASN A 74 -8.23 9.23 10.63
N GLY A 75 -8.63 8.29 11.48
CA GLY A 75 -8.36 8.33 12.92
C GLY A 75 -6.87 8.22 13.22
N ILE A 76 -6.18 7.23 12.62
CA ILE A 76 -4.72 7.06 12.78
C ILE A 76 -4.01 8.34 12.32
N LYS A 77 -4.33 8.82 11.12
CA LYS A 77 -3.78 10.06 10.57
C LYS A 77 -3.96 11.26 11.50
N ARG A 78 -5.11 11.40 12.18
CA ARG A 78 -5.35 12.52 13.11
C ARG A 78 -4.54 12.40 14.40
N ILE A 79 -4.33 11.20 14.90
CA ILE A 79 -3.64 10.97 16.18
C ILE A 79 -2.13 10.96 16.01
N THR A 80 -1.62 10.22 15.02
CA THR A 80 -0.17 10.01 14.83
C THR A 80 0.44 10.93 13.78
N ARG A 81 -0.38 11.68 13.03
CA ARG A 81 0.03 12.43 11.82
C ARG A 81 0.56 11.58 10.66
N ALA A 82 0.63 10.26 10.79
CA ALA A 82 1.07 9.39 9.70
C ALA A 82 0.23 9.64 8.43
N GLY A 83 0.90 10.00 7.33
CA GLY A 83 0.28 10.42 6.07
C GLY A 83 -0.02 11.91 5.94
N MET A 84 0.43 12.77 6.87
CA MET A 84 0.35 14.23 6.77
C MET A 84 1.64 14.92 6.29
N GLY A 85 2.74 14.20 6.18
CA GLY A 85 4.02 14.77 5.73
C GLY A 85 4.05 15.12 4.23
N LEU A 86 5.21 15.53 3.71
CA LEU A 86 5.36 15.99 2.32
C LEU A 86 4.87 15.00 1.26
N CYS A 87 4.94 13.69 1.54
CA CYS A 87 4.43 12.66 0.62
C CYS A 87 2.90 12.50 0.62
N GLN A 88 2.19 13.12 1.58
CA GLN A 88 0.73 13.04 1.73
C GLN A 88 0.18 11.60 1.77
N GLY A 89 0.89 10.67 2.42
CA GLY A 89 0.43 9.29 2.59
C GLY A 89 0.78 8.31 1.46
N GLN A 90 1.36 8.79 0.35
CA GLN A 90 1.64 7.97 -0.84
C GLN A 90 2.48 6.70 -0.56
N THR A 91 3.35 6.72 0.44
CA THR A 91 4.22 5.59 0.78
C THR A 91 3.68 4.74 1.93
N CYS A 92 3.04 5.37 2.91
CA CYS A 92 2.72 4.73 4.19
C CYS A 92 1.26 4.29 4.31
N GLU A 93 0.32 4.87 3.57
CA GLU A 93 -1.12 4.61 3.77
C GLU A 93 -1.51 3.14 3.54
N ARG A 94 -0.92 2.48 2.52
CA ARG A 94 -1.14 1.05 2.27
C ARG A 94 -0.57 0.14 3.37
N LEU A 95 0.54 0.56 3.99
CA LEU A 95 1.15 -0.14 5.11
C LEU A 95 0.32 0.05 6.38
N ILE A 96 -0.18 1.26 6.63
CA ILE A 96 -1.07 1.55 7.76
C ILE A 96 -2.38 0.77 7.62
N SER A 97 -2.96 0.72 6.41
CA SER A 97 -4.14 -0.09 6.11
C SER A 97 -3.89 -1.58 6.36
N GLN A 98 -2.69 -2.08 6.05
CA GLN A 98 -2.31 -3.45 6.38
C GLN A 98 -2.29 -3.68 7.90
N ILE A 99 -1.59 -2.83 8.64
CA ILE A 99 -1.49 -2.94 10.10
C ILE A 99 -2.88 -2.88 10.73
N LEU A 100 -3.73 -1.96 10.27
CA LEU A 100 -5.09 -1.81 10.76
C LEU A 100 -5.95 -3.07 10.50
N SER A 101 -5.84 -3.65 9.30
CA SER A 101 -6.52 -4.91 8.94
C SER A 101 -6.06 -6.07 9.81
N GLU A 102 -4.74 -6.19 10.03
CA GLU A 102 -4.14 -7.24 10.85
C GLU A 102 -4.53 -7.11 12.33
N GLU A 103 -4.50 -5.90 12.90
CA GLU A 103 -4.83 -5.67 14.32
C GLU A 103 -6.33 -5.80 14.61
N LEU A 104 -7.20 -5.48 13.65
CA LEU A 104 -8.66 -5.58 13.82
C LEU A 104 -9.23 -6.93 13.35
N GLY A 105 -8.47 -7.71 12.59
CA GLY A 105 -8.94 -8.97 12.02
C GLY A 105 -10.04 -8.80 10.96
N ILE A 106 -10.06 -7.67 10.25
CA ILE A 106 -11.04 -7.34 9.21
C ILE A 106 -10.41 -7.37 7.81
N GLY A 107 -11.23 -7.55 6.78
CA GLY A 107 -10.80 -7.45 5.39
C GLY A 107 -10.28 -6.05 5.05
N ARG A 108 -9.31 -5.95 4.15
CA ARG A 108 -8.78 -4.63 3.71
C ARG A 108 -9.83 -3.82 2.95
N ASP A 109 -10.79 -4.48 2.32
CA ASP A 109 -11.94 -3.90 1.64
C ASP A 109 -12.93 -3.23 2.60
N GLU A 110 -12.92 -3.62 3.87
CA GLU A 110 -13.74 -2.99 4.93
C GLU A 110 -13.10 -1.69 5.47
N ILE A 111 -11.83 -1.42 5.13
CA ILE A 111 -11.13 -0.22 5.58
C ILE A 111 -11.41 0.93 4.63
N GLU A 112 -12.12 1.94 5.12
CA GLU A 112 -12.37 3.16 4.35
C GLU A 112 -11.05 3.91 4.02
N PRO A 113 -10.80 4.24 2.73
CA PRO A 113 -9.61 4.97 2.30
C PRO A 113 -9.66 6.44 2.77
N THR A 114 -8.50 7.09 2.87
CA THR A 114 -8.48 8.53 3.14
C THR A 114 -8.86 9.34 1.90
N THR A 115 -9.44 10.53 2.11
CA THR A 115 -9.82 11.41 1.02
C THR A 115 -8.59 12.05 0.39
N ALA A 116 -8.34 11.77 -0.89
CA ALA A 116 -7.35 12.48 -1.69
C ALA A 116 -7.79 13.94 -1.90
N ARG A 117 -6.86 14.89 -1.76
CA ARG A 117 -7.12 16.32 -1.98
C ARG A 117 -6.08 16.90 -2.93
N ALA A 118 -6.51 17.85 -3.75
CA ALA A 118 -5.61 18.57 -4.64
C ALA A 118 -4.79 19.63 -3.86
N PRO A 119 -3.56 19.93 -4.29
CA PRO A 119 -2.78 19.22 -5.31
C PRO A 119 -2.15 17.92 -4.77
N VAL A 120 -2.06 16.87 -5.60
CA VAL A 120 -1.53 15.54 -5.21
C VAL A 120 -0.06 15.60 -4.77
N ARG A 121 0.73 16.51 -5.37
CA ARG A 121 2.08 16.84 -4.94
C ARG A 121 2.15 18.32 -4.62
N PRO A 122 3.01 18.74 -3.67
CA PRO A 122 3.27 20.15 -3.46
C PRO A 122 3.71 20.82 -4.76
N VAL A 123 3.03 21.92 -5.11
CA VAL A 123 3.39 22.78 -6.23
C VAL A 123 3.61 24.19 -5.70
N SER A 124 4.45 24.98 -6.39
CA SER A 124 4.65 26.38 -6.04
C SER A 124 3.33 27.14 -6.08
N ILE A 125 3.12 28.04 -5.11
CA ILE A 125 1.95 28.91 -5.08
C ILE A 125 1.83 29.75 -6.36
N SER A 126 2.96 30.07 -7.01
CA SER A 126 2.99 30.82 -8.27
C SER A 126 2.22 30.12 -9.40
N VAL A 127 2.10 28.79 -9.36
CA VAL A 127 1.33 28.02 -10.34
C VAL A 127 -0.15 28.41 -10.31
N PHE A 128 -0.68 28.73 -9.12
CA PHE A 128 -2.07 29.15 -8.93
C PHE A 128 -2.26 30.67 -8.97
N ALA A 129 -1.17 31.45 -8.86
CA ALA A 129 -1.22 32.91 -8.76
C ALA A 129 -1.33 33.63 -10.12
N THR A 130 -1.23 32.90 -11.23
CA THR A 130 -1.42 33.47 -12.58
C THR A 130 -2.91 33.61 -12.87
N GLY A 131 -3.51 34.68 -12.36
CA GLY A 131 -4.85 35.16 -12.74
C GLY A 131 -4.80 36.15 -13.88
#